data_AF-A0A9W4CXV2-F1
#
_entry.id   AF-A0A9W4CXV2-F1
#
_cell.length_a   1.000
_cell.length_b   1.000
_cell.length_c   1.000
_cell.angle_alpha   90.00
_cell.angle_beta   90.00
_cell.angle_gamma   90.00
#
_symmetry.space_group_name_H-M   'P 1'
#
loop_
_entity.id
_entity.type
_entity.pdbx_description
1 polymer ?
#
loop_
_entity_poly.entity_id
_entity_poly.type
_entity_poly.pdbx_seq_one_letter_code
_entity_poly.pdbx_strand_id
1 'polypeptide(L)'
;MSGVWGWFGGQSAQKRKDTPKNAILGLRSQLEMLQKRERHLQNQMDEQEAIARKNVNSNKNAAKAALRRKKQHEHTLEQTTAQVATLEQQIYSIEAANINRETLAAMERAGEAMQQIHGKLNINKVDDTMEKLREQHALGEEIAQAITSAPIGEPIDETELDDELAELEQEQLDNQMLGTGTLPIQDRIQRLPAAGTTEIKGKQPVNSEEDDEEEELRKLQAEMAM
;
A
#
# COMPACT_ATOMS: atom_id res chain seq x y z
N MET A 1 33.11 33.27 45.51
CA MET A 1 31.65 33.15 45.24
C MET A 1 31.49 32.22 44.07
N SER A 2 31.25 30.93 44.32
CA SER A 2 31.26 29.91 43.26
C SER A 2 30.05 29.00 43.38
N GLY A 3 29.25 28.99 42.31
CA GLY A 3 28.64 27.77 41.77
C GLY A 3 27.40 27.20 42.45
N VAL A 4 26.21 27.71 42.10
CA VAL A 4 24.95 26.95 42.17
C VAL A 4 24.07 27.33 40.98
N TRP A 5 24.40 26.88 39.76
CA TRP A 5 23.54 27.05 38.57
C TRP A 5 23.52 25.82 37.64
N GLY A 6 23.95 24.65 38.11
CA GLY A 6 24.13 23.45 37.27
C GLY A 6 23.13 22.30 37.41
N TRP A 7 22.24 22.27 38.42
CA TRP A 7 21.53 21.02 38.76
C TRP A 7 20.14 20.85 38.10
N PHE A 8 19.44 21.92 37.68
CA PHE A 8 18.03 21.80 37.25
C PHE A 8 17.79 21.60 35.74
N GLY A 9 18.83 21.44 34.92
CA GLY A 9 18.71 21.38 33.44
C GLY A 9 18.46 19.99 32.82
N GLY A 10 18.84 18.90 33.50
CA GLY A 10 18.83 17.56 32.88
C GLY A 10 17.46 16.88 32.81
N GLN A 11 16.61 17.10 33.83
CA GLN A 11 15.34 16.38 33.96
C GLN A 11 14.24 16.94 33.02
N SER A 12 14.36 18.20 32.61
CA SER A 12 13.41 18.87 31.70
C SER A 12 13.65 18.51 30.23
N ALA A 13 14.91 18.31 29.83
CA ALA A 13 15.27 17.88 28.47
C ALA A 13 14.89 16.40 28.21
N GLN A 14 15.08 15.53 29.20
CA GLN A 14 14.68 14.12 29.13
C GLN A 14 13.15 14.00 29.00
N LYS A 15 12.37 14.73 29.83
CA LYS A 15 10.91 14.77 29.74
C LYS A 15 10.39 15.17 28.34
N ARG A 16 11.06 16.10 27.64
CA ARG A 16 10.66 16.54 26.29
C ARG A 16 10.96 15.51 25.19
N LYS A 17 11.91 14.60 25.39
CA LYS A 17 12.16 13.49 24.45
C LYS A 17 11.15 12.35 24.63
N ASP A 18 10.69 12.14 25.86
CA ASP A 18 9.73 11.08 26.17
C ASP A 18 8.26 11.49 25.98
N THR A 19 7.96 12.77 25.76
CA THR A 19 6.58 13.29 25.67
C THR A 19 5.72 12.65 24.57
N PRO A 20 6.19 12.44 23.31
CA PRO A 20 5.34 11.84 22.27
C PRO A 20 5.10 10.36 22.53
N LYS A 21 6.14 9.63 22.95
CA LYS A 21 6.03 8.20 23.27
C LYS A 21 5.10 7.95 24.46
N ASN A 22 5.25 8.74 25.53
CA ASN A 22 4.38 8.65 26.69
C ASN A 22 2.92 9.03 26.36
N ALA A 23 2.71 10.02 25.49
CA ALA A 23 1.37 10.37 25.02
C ALA A 23 0.74 9.21 24.22
N ILE A 24 1.48 8.62 23.28
CA ILE A 24 1.01 7.46 22.50
C ILE A 24 0.68 6.27 23.43
N LEU A 25 1.54 5.96 24.41
CA LEU A 25 1.30 4.89 25.38
C LEU A 25 0.04 5.16 26.21
N GLY A 26 -0.16 6.40 26.66
CA GLY A 26 -1.37 6.81 27.36
C GLY A 26 -2.64 6.65 26.52
N LEU A 27 -2.59 7.08 25.26
CA LEU A 27 -3.70 6.94 24.31
C LEU A 27 -4.01 5.47 24.01
N ARG A 28 -2.99 4.62 23.85
CA ARG A 28 -3.17 3.17 23.63
C ARG A 28 -3.76 2.47 24.86
N SER A 29 -3.36 2.86 26.07
CA SER A 29 -3.98 2.37 27.31
C SER A 29 -5.46 2.75 27.38
N GLN A 30 -5.79 4.00 27.02
CA GLN A 30 -7.18 4.45 26.95
C GLN A 30 -7.99 3.69 25.89
N LEU A 31 -7.39 3.41 24.73
CA LEU A 31 -8.00 2.61 23.66
C LEU A 31 -8.36 1.21 24.15
N GLU A 32 -7.45 0.54 24.87
CA GLU A 32 -7.69 -0.78 25.47
C GLU A 32 -8.88 -0.74 26.45
N MET A 33 -8.98 0.32 27.25
CA MET A 33 -10.10 0.53 28.17
C MET A 33 -11.43 0.73 27.43
N LEU A 34 -11.44 1.49 26.33
CA LEU A 34 -12.63 1.67 25.51
C LEU A 34 -13.05 0.35 24.82
N GLN A 35 -12.11 -0.43 24.30
CA GLN A 35 -12.41 -1.74 23.71
C GLN A 35 -13.01 -2.72 24.74
N LYS A 36 -12.51 -2.71 25.98
CA LYS A 36 -13.13 -3.49 27.08
C LYS A 36 -14.56 -3.01 27.37
N ARG A 37 -14.79 -1.69 27.34
CA ARG A 37 -16.12 -1.10 27.51
C ARG A 37 -17.06 -1.49 26.37
N GLU A 38 -16.63 -1.50 25.11
CA GLU A 38 -17.43 -1.96 23.97
C GLU A 38 -17.89 -3.40 24.16
N ARG A 39 -16.98 -4.31 24.53
CA ARG A 39 -17.33 -5.72 24.81
C ARG A 39 -18.35 -5.83 25.96
N HIS A 40 -18.18 -5.03 27.01
CA HIS A 40 -19.12 -5.00 28.12
C HIS A 40 -20.50 -4.53 27.70
N LEU A 41 -20.59 -3.46 26.90
CA LEU A 41 -21.85 -2.94 26.37
C LEU A 41 -22.52 -3.95 25.44
N GLN A 42 -21.77 -4.66 24.60
CA GLN A 42 -22.29 -5.72 23.75
C GLN A 42 -22.92 -6.85 24.60
N ASN A 43 -22.21 -7.32 25.64
CA ASN A 43 -22.76 -8.33 26.55
C ASN A 43 -24.05 -7.85 27.25
N GLN A 44 -24.11 -6.59 27.67
CA GLN A 44 -25.32 -5.99 28.25
C GLN A 44 -26.47 -5.95 27.24
N MET A 45 -26.19 -5.62 25.98
CA MET A 45 -27.19 -5.63 24.91
C MET A 45 -27.75 -7.02 24.67
N ASP A 46 -26.89 -8.04 24.62
CA ASP A 46 -27.28 -9.44 24.42
C ASP A 46 -28.13 -9.95 25.58
N GLU A 47 -27.78 -9.58 26.83
CA GLU A 47 -28.58 -9.88 28.02
C GLU A 47 -29.97 -9.24 27.95
N GLN A 48 -30.06 -7.94 27.63
CA GLN A 48 -31.36 -7.26 27.49
C GLN A 48 -32.19 -7.85 26.35
N GLU A 49 -31.55 -8.26 25.25
CA GLU A 49 -32.23 -8.96 24.16
C GLU A 49 -32.79 -10.31 24.61
N ALA A 50 -32.02 -11.11 25.35
CA ALA A 50 -32.48 -12.38 25.89
C ALA A 50 -33.69 -12.19 26.83
N ILE A 51 -33.65 -11.17 27.70
CA ILE A 51 -34.77 -10.81 28.58
C ILE A 51 -36.00 -10.40 27.75
N ALA A 52 -35.82 -9.59 26.70
CA ALA A 52 -36.91 -9.18 25.83
C ALA A 52 -37.56 -10.38 25.13
N ARG A 53 -36.75 -11.28 24.55
CA ARG A 53 -37.22 -12.51 23.90
C ARG A 53 -37.97 -13.43 24.86
N LYS A 54 -37.49 -13.58 26.09
CA LYS A 54 -38.16 -14.40 27.13
C LYS A 54 -39.53 -13.85 27.54
N ASN A 55 -39.71 -12.53 27.52
CA ASN A 55 -40.93 -11.88 28.01
C ASN A 55 -41.91 -11.45 26.90
N VAL A 56 -41.57 -11.62 25.62
CA VAL A 56 -42.35 -11.08 24.49
C VAL A 56 -43.80 -11.59 24.45
N ASN A 57 -44.02 -12.85 24.81
CA ASN A 57 -45.34 -13.50 24.78
C ASN A 57 -46.08 -13.47 26.12
N SER A 58 -45.36 -13.28 27.23
CA SER A 58 -45.92 -13.36 28.59
C SER A 58 -46.09 -11.99 29.25
N ASN A 59 -45.11 -11.09 29.10
CA ASN A 59 -45.12 -9.78 29.74
C ASN A 59 -44.55 -8.71 28.80
N LYS A 60 -45.43 -8.15 27.96
CA LYS A 60 -45.08 -7.13 26.98
C LYS A 60 -44.45 -5.87 27.60
N ASN A 61 -44.80 -5.50 28.82
CA ASN A 61 -44.23 -4.34 29.51
C ASN A 61 -42.76 -4.59 29.90
N ALA A 62 -42.46 -5.77 30.44
CA ALA A 62 -41.09 -6.18 30.76
C ALA A 62 -40.23 -6.28 29.49
N ALA A 63 -40.78 -6.83 28.40
CA ALA A 63 -40.08 -6.89 27.13
C ALA A 63 -39.75 -5.50 26.56
N LYS A 64 -40.72 -4.57 26.58
CA LYS A 64 -40.49 -3.17 26.15
C LYS A 64 -39.43 -2.46 27.00
N ALA A 65 -39.43 -2.67 28.32
CA ALA A 65 -38.43 -2.08 29.20
C ALA A 65 -37.01 -2.61 28.90
N ALA A 66 -36.87 -3.91 28.65
CA ALA A 66 -35.60 -4.52 28.25
C ALA A 66 -35.11 -3.97 26.90
N LEU A 67 -35.98 -3.86 25.90
CA LEU A 67 -35.63 -3.26 24.61
C LEU A 67 -35.21 -1.79 24.73
N ARG A 68 -35.83 -1.01 25.62
CA ARG A 68 -35.43 0.37 25.89
C ARG A 68 -34.02 0.44 26.48
N ARG A 69 -33.69 -0.44 27.42
CA ARG A 69 -32.33 -0.54 27.98
C ARG A 69 -31.32 -0.96 26.91
N LYS A 70 -31.66 -1.95 26.09
CA LYS A 70 -30.83 -2.35 24.93
C LYS A 70 -30.51 -1.14 24.05
N LYS A 71 -31.52 -0.34 23.66
CA LYS A 71 -31.29 0.87 22.85
C LYS A 71 -30.42 1.92 23.53
N GLN A 72 -30.50 2.06 24.86
CA GLN A 72 -29.59 2.94 25.59
C GLN A 72 -28.14 2.45 25.53
N HIS A 73 -27.92 1.13 25.67
CA HIS A 73 -26.60 0.53 25.53
C HIS A 73 -26.05 0.67 24.10
N GLU A 74 -26.89 0.47 23.08
CA GLU A 74 -26.51 0.70 21.68
C GLU A 74 -26.05 2.14 21.44
N HIS A 75 -26.79 3.14 21.95
CA HIS A 75 -26.37 4.54 21.82
C HIS A 75 -25.05 4.82 22.55
N THR A 76 -24.85 4.20 23.71
CA THR A 76 -23.59 4.33 24.46
C THR A 76 -22.44 3.64 23.72
N LEU A 77 -22.70 2.53 23.03
CA LEU A 77 -21.73 1.81 22.20
C LEU A 77 -21.31 2.68 21.02
N GLU A 78 -22.26 3.29 20.30
CA GLU A 78 -22.00 4.22 19.20
C GLU A 78 -21.10 5.39 19.65
N GLN A 79 -21.39 6.00 20.81
CA GLN A 79 -20.54 7.04 21.39
C GLN A 79 -19.13 6.52 21.73
N THR A 80 -19.03 5.28 22.24
CA THR A 80 -17.74 4.65 22.57
C THR A 80 -16.92 4.40 21.31
N THR A 81 -17.53 3.91 20.24
CA THR A 81 -16.88 3.69 18.95
C THR A 81 -16.42 5.00 18.31
N ALA A 82 -17.20 6.08 18.43
CA ALA A 82 -16.77 7.42 18.00
C ALA A 82 -15.54 7.93 18.79
N GLN A 83 -15.48 7.66 20.10
CA GLN A 83 -14.31 7.97 20.93
C GLN A 83 -13.08 7.16 20.51
N VAL A 84 -13.26 5.87 20.23
CA VAL A 84 -12.20 4.98 19.70
C VAL A 84 -11.60 5.57 18.42
N ALA A 85 -12.44 5.88 17.42
CA ALA A 85 -11.98 6.47 16.16
C ALA A 85 -11.23 7.79 16.37
N THR A 86 -11.71 8.63 17.30
CA THR A 86 -11.05 9.90 17.64
C THR A 86 -9.65 9.67 18.23
N LEU A 87 -9.49 8.71 19.13
CA LEU A 87 -8.19 8.39 19.74
C LEU A 87 -7.21 7.79 18.71
N GLU A 88 -7.69 6.92 17.82
CA GLU A 88 -6.87 6.35 16.74
C GLU A 88 -6.36 7.45 15.81
N GLN A 89 -7.22 8.40 15.43
CA GLN A 89 -6.82 9.55 14.63
C GLN A 89 -5.78 10.41 15.35
N GLN A 90 -5.90 10.60 16.66
CA GLN A 90 -4.91 11.34 17.45
C GLN A 90 -3.56 10.62 17.52
N ILE A 91 -3.56 9.29 17.71
CA ILE A 91 -2.33 8.49 17.68
C ILE A 91 -1.63 8.67 16.33
N TYR A 92 -2.37 8.49 15.22
CA TYR A 92 -1.85 8.68 13.88
C TYR A 92 -1.28 10.10 13.69
N SER A 93 -1.99 11.13 14.14
CA SER A 93 -1.53 12.52 14.04
C SER A 93 -0.23 12.76 14.82
N ILE A 94 -0.05 12.16 15.99
CA ILE A 94 1.18 12.29 16.78
C ILE A 94 2.33 11.55 16.10
N GLU A 95 2.08 10.35 15.57
CA GLU A 95 3.07 9.55 14.84
C GLU A 95 3.54 10.30 13.58
N ALA A 96 2.61 10.85 12.79
CA ALA A 96 2.92 11.69 11.63
C ALA A 96 3.70 12.96 12.02
N ALA A 97 3.29 13.66 13.08
CA ALA A 97 4.00 14.83 13.57
C ALA A 97 5.45 14.50 13.99
N ASN A 98 5.68 13.33 14.57
CA ASN A 98 7.02 12.89 14.96
C ASN A 98 7.91 12.61 13.74
N ILE A 99 7.38 11.97 12.69
CA ILE A 99 8.09 11.75 11.42
C ILE A 99 8.42 13.09 10.74
N ASN A 100 7.47 14.01 10.68
CA ASN A 100 7.68 15.34 10.11
C ASN A 100 8.77 16.11 10.87
N ARG A 101 8.76 16.02 12.21
CA ARG A 101 9.81 16.63 13.04
C ARG A 101 11.20 16.06 12.73
N GLU A 102 11.30 14.74 12.57
CA GLU A 102 12.57 14.09 12.25
C GLU A 102 13.07 14.45 10.85
N THR A 103 12.16 14.52 9.87
CA THR A 103 12.44 14.98 8.51
C THR A 103 12.97 16.41 8.50
N LEU A 104 12.29 17.33 9.20
CA LEU A 104 12.75 18.72 9.34
C LEU A 104 14.13 18.80 10.00
N ALA A 105 14.36 18.03 11.08
CA ALA A 105 15.67 18.00 11.73
C ALA A 105 16.78 17.43 10.82
N ALA A 106 16.45 16.52 9.90
CA ALA A 106 17.39 16.03 8.89
C ALA A 106 17.69 17.09 7.83
N MET A 107 16.66 17.82 7.38
CA MET A 107 16.81 18.94 6.45
C MET A 107 17.64 20.08 7.05
N GLU A 108 17.44 20.41 8.33
CA GLU A 108 18.26 21.40 9.05
C GLU A 108 19.74 20.99 9.05
N ARG A 109 20.05 19.73 9.41
CA ARG A 109 21.43 19.20 9.37
C ARG A 109 22.02 19.22 7.96
N ALA A 110 21.22 18.91 6.94
CA ALA A 110 21.66 19.00 5.54
C ALA A 110 21.94 20.45 5.13
N GLY A 111 21.10 21.40 5.55
CA GLY A 111 21.30 22.83 5.34
C GLY A 111 22.57 23.35 6.01
N GLU A 112 22.82 22.97 7.26
CA GLU A 112 24.06 23.29 7.97
C GLU A 112 25.28 22.70 7.27
N ALA A 113 25.22 21.44 6.81
CA ALA A 113 26.29 20.80 6.07
C ALA A 113 26.56 21.53 4.75
N MET A 114 25.52 21.86 3.98
CA MET A 114 25.66 22.67 2.76
C MET A 114 26.24 24.05 3.06
N GLN A 115 25.83 24.70 4.15
CA GLN A 115 26.40 25.98 4.57
C GLN A 115 27.87 25.84 4.98
N GLN A 116 28.32 24.71 5.51
CA GLN A 116 29.75 24.48 5.78
C GLN A 116 30.56 24.18 4.51
N ILE A 117 29.98 23.46 3.54
CA ILE A 117 30.62 23.18 2.25
C ILE A 117 30.75 24.49 1.45
N HIS A 118 29.65 25.23 1.30
CA HIS A 118 29.59 26.46 0.49
C HIS A 118 30.09 27.69 1.25
N GLY A 119 29.92 27.76 2.57
CA GLY A 119 30.42 28.87 3.39
C GLY A 119 31.95 28.89 3.52
N LYS A 120 32.64 27.80 3.15
CA LYS A 120 34.10 27.78 2.95
C LYS A 120 34.51 28.14 1.51
N LEU A 121 33.57 28.04 0.56
CA LEU A 121 33.69 28.54 -0.82
C LEU A 121 33.30 30.02 -0.83
N ASN A 122 34.13 30.87 -0.23
CA ASN A 122 33.98 32.32 -0.37
C ASN A 122 34.03 32.67 -1.86
N ILE A 123 33.18 33.59 -2.35
CA ILE A 123 33.11 33.96 -3.77
C ILE A 123 34.50 34.36 -4.32
N ASN A 124 35.31 35.04 -3.50
CA ASN A 124 36.70 35.39 -3.83
C ASN A 124 37.62 34.17 -4.02
N LYS A 125 37.39 33.07 -3.29
CA LYS A 125 38.13 31.82 -3.49
C LYS A 125 37.65 31.07 -4.72
N VAL A 126 36.37 31.18 -5.06
CA VAL A 126 35.80 30.58 -6.27
C VAL A 126 36.42 31.22 -7.50
N ASP A 127 36.51 32.56 -7.55
CA ASP A 127 37.19 33.30 -8.63
C ASP A 127 38.67 32.88 -8.75
N ASP A 128 39.42 32.84 -7.65
CA ASP A 128 40.82 32.36 -7.63
C ASP A 128 40.95 30.90 -8.11
N THR A 129 40.02 30.01 -7.74
CA THR A 129 40.03 28.62 -8.24
C THR A 129 39.61 28.52 -9.70
N MET A 130 38.66 29.32 -10.18
CA MET A 130 38.22 29.31 -11.57
C MET A 130 39.30 29.87 -12.49
N GLU A 131 40.08 30.86 -12.03
CA GLU A 131 41.25 31.36 -12.74
C GLU A 131 42.35 30.30 -12.82
N LYS A 132 42.68 29.64 -11.71
CA LYS A 132 43.61 28.49 -11.71
C LYS A 132 43.10 27.31 -12.55
N LEU A 133 41.79 27.06 -12.58
CA LEU A 133 41.20 25.99 -13.38
C LEU A 133 41.25 26.31 -14.87
N ARG A 134 41.01 27.57 -15.27
CA ARG A 134 41.21 28.03 -16.65
C ARG A 134 42.66 27.92 -17.09
N GLU A 135 43.59 28.27 -16.20
CA GLU A 135 45.03 28.16 -16.47
C GLU A 135 45.46 26.69 -16.60
N GLN A 136 44.95 25.79 -15.75
CA GLN A 136 45.17 24.35 -15.85
C GLN A 136 44.45 23.70 -17.04
N HIS A 137 43.27 24.19 -17.42
CA HIS A 137 42.55 23.73 -18.61
C HIS A 137 43.31 24.12 -19.88
N ALA A 138 43.84 25.35 -19.95
CA ALA A 138 44.70 25.78 -21.05
C ALA A 138 45.98 24.92 -21.15
N LEU A 139 46.59 24.59 -20.01
CA LEU A 139 47.73 23.66 -19.95
C LEU A 139 47.33 22.24 -20.38
N GLY A 140 46.16 21.78 -19.97
CA GLY A 140 45.60 20.48 -20.33
C GLY A 140 45.25 20.38 -21.81
N GLU A 141 44.73 21.44 -22.41
CA GLU A 141 44.51 21.57 -23.86
C GLU A 141 45.85 21.60 -24.60
N GLU A 142 46.85 22.32 -24.11
CA GLU A 142 48.19 22.34 -24.71
C GLU A 142 48.87 20.96 -24.66
N ILE A 143 48.70 20.22 -23.55
CA ILE A 143 49.17 18.84 -23.39
C ILE A 143 48.38 17.88 -24.30
N ALA A 144 47.05 18.00 -24.34
CA ALA A 144 46.21 17.20 -25.22
C ALA A 144 46.58 17.46 -26.68
N GLN A 145 46.77 18.71 -27.10
CA GLN A 145 47.21 19.06 -28.45
C GLN A 145 48.63 18.55 -28.75
N ALA A 146 49.53 18.56 -27.77
CA ALA A 146 50.86 17.98 -27.89
C ALA A 146 50.82 16.44 -27.99
N ILE A 147 49.91 15.77 -27.28
CA ILE A 147 49.76 14.30 -27.30
C ILE A 147 49.00 13.83 -28.55
N THR A 148 47.90 14.50 -28.91
CA THR A 148 47.06 14.19 -30.09
C THR A 148 47.71 14.63 -31.40
N SER A 149 48.82 15.38 -31.36
CA SER A 149 49.68 15.56 -32.54
C SER A 149 50.39 14.27 -32.99
N ALA A 150 50.34 13.21 -32.18
CA ALA A 150 50.58 11.84 -32.63
C ALA A 150 49.23 11.19 -32.99
N PRO A 151 49.05 10.63 -34.21
CA PRO A 151 47.81 10.00 -34.60
C PRO A 151 47.63 8.70 -33.80
N ILE A 152 46.70 8.68 -32.85
CA ILE A 152 46.37 7.47 -32.08
C ILE A 152 45.08 6.87 -32.63
N GLY A 153 45.23 5.68 -33.24
CA GLY A 153 44.18 4.68 -33.43
C GLY A 153 43.30 4.84 -34.66
N GLU A 154 43.06 3.74 -35.38
CA GLU A 154 42.01 3.67 -36.39
C GLU A 154 40.63 3.84 -35.73
N PRO A 155 39.69 4.53 -36.41
CA PRO A 155 38.32 4.64 -35.94
C PRO A 155 37.67 3.26 -35.87
N ILE A 156 36.86 3.04 -34.84
CA ILE A 156 36.10 1.81 -34.62
C ILE A 156 35.20 1.56 -35.84
N ASP A 157 35.20 0.34 -36.36
CA ASP A 157 34.36 -0.04 -37.50
C ASP A 157 32.91 -0.26 -37.04
N GLU A 158 32.03 0.66 -37.41
CA GLU A 158 30.60 0.59 -37.07
C GLU A 158 29.93 -0.65 -37.68
N THR A 159 30.49 -1.25 -38.74
CA THR A 159 29.93 -2.46 -39.36
C THR A 159 30.12 -3.72 -38.52
N GLU A 160 31.25 -3.84 -37.82
CA GLU A 160 31.51 -4.95 -36.88
C GLU A 160 30.56 -4.90 -35.68
N LEU A 161 30.22 -3.69 -35.22
CA LEU A 161 29.25 -3.45 -34.15
C LEU A 161 27.81 -3.81 -34.56
N ASP A 162 27.42 -3.48 -35.79
CA ASP A 162 26.08 -3.80 -36.30
C ASP A 162 25.86 -5.31 -36.43
N ASP A 163 26.89 -6.06 -36.85
CA ASP A 163 26.84 -7.52 -36.95
C ASP A 163 26.71 -8.19 -35.56
N GLU A 164 27.45 -7.69 -34.56
CA GLU A 164 27.35 -8.18 -33.17
C GLU A 164 25.97 -7.90 -32.56
N LEU A 165 25.35 -6.75 -32.89
CA LEU A 165 24.01 -6.41 -32.43
C LEU A 165 22.95 -7.34 -33.02
N ALA A 166 23.05 -7.69 -34.30
CA ALA A 166 22.11 -8.58 -34.97
C ALA A 166 22.11 -10.00 -34.36
N GLU A 167 23.27 -10.50 -33.95
CA GLU A 167 23.39 -11.82 -33.30
C GLU A 167 22.66 -11.85 -31.95
N LEU A 168 22.77 -10.79 -31.16
CA LEU A 168 22.07 -10.65 -29.87
C LEU A 168 20.55 -10.61 -29.99
N GLU A 169 20.01 -9.97 -31.04
CA GLU A 169 18.56 -9.91 -31.27
C GLU A 169 17.98 -11.27 -31.62
N GLN A 170 18.70 -12.06 -32.43
CA GLN A 170 18.27 -13.40 -32.81
C GLN A 170 18.21 -14.36 -31.61
N GLU A 171 19.19 -14.29 -30.70
CA GLU A 171 19.21 -15.10 -29.48
C GLU A 171 18.02 -14.80 -28.55
N GLN A 172 17.56 -13.54 -28.50
CA GLN A 172 16.36 -13.18 -27.75
C GLN A 172 15.07 -13.75 -28.33
N LEU A 173 14.94 -13.76 -29.66
CA LEU A 173 13.75 -14.29 -30.34
C LEU A 173 13.62 -15.80 -30.14
N ASP A 174 14.72 -16.54 -30.24
CA ASP A 174 14.75 -17.99 -30.05
C ASP A 174 14.34 -18.37 -28.62
N ASN A 175 14.78 -17.60 -27.61
CA ASN A 175 14.39 -17.78 -26.23
C ASN A 175 12.88 -17.56 -25.98
N GLN A 176 12.24 -16.64 -26.72
CA GLN A 176 10.79 -16.40 -26.59
C GLN A 176 9.95 -17.53 -27.21
N MET A 177 10.40 -18.12 -28.33
CA MET A 177 9.67 -19.20 -29.00
C MET A 177 9.64 -20.51 -28.19
N LEU A 178 10.71 -20.82 -27.47
CA LEU A 178 10.80 -21.99 -26.57
C LEU A 178 9.84 -21.94 -25.37
N GLY A 179 9.24 -20.76 -25.07
CA GLY A 179 8.32 -20.55 -23.96
C GLY A 179 6.84 -20.88 -24.22
N THR A 180 6.43 -21.19 -25.46
CA THR A 180 5.02 -21.49 -25.79
C THR A 180 4.78 -23.01 -25.88
N GLY A 181 4.29 -23.58 -24.77
CA GLY A 181 4.08 -25.03 -24.59
C GLY A 181 2.93 -25.63 -25.42
N THR A 182 3.16 -26.85 -25.88
CA THR A 182 2.25 -27.77 -26.57
C THR A 182 1.01 -28.14 -25.73
N LEU A 183 -0.20 -28.09 -26.30
CA LEU A 183 -1.44 -28.57 -25.68
C LEU A 183 -1.69 -30.07 -25.99
N PRO A 184 -1.85 -30.96 -25.00
CA PRO A 184 -2.20 -32.36 -25.26
C PRO A 184 -3.72 -32.59 -25.19
N ILE A 185 -4.32 -33.00 -26.31
CA ILE A 185 -5.67 -33.56 -26.40
C ILE A 185 -5.57 -35.07 -26.11
N GLN A 186 -5.66 -35.48 -24.84
CA GLN A 186 -5.89 -36.88 -24.47
C GLN A 186 -6.62 -36.97 -23.13
N ASP A 187 -7.95 -37.11 -23.11
CA ASP A 187 -8.67 -38.02 -22.19
C ASP A 187 -10.19 -38.08 -22.43
N ARG A 188 -10.66 -38.68 -23.54
CA ARG A 188 -12.11 -38.90 -23.75
C ARG A 188 -12.47 -40.23 -24.39
N ILE A 189 -11.72 -41.30 -24.09
CA ILE A 189 -12.12 -42.68 -24.44
C ILE A 189 -12.04 -43.57 -23.20
N GLN A 190 -12.88 -43.30 -22.20
CA GLN A 190 -13.27 -44.32 -21.24
C GLN A 190 -14.56 -43.92 -20.53
N ARG A 191 -15.64 -44.65 -20.86
CA ARG A 191 -16.83 -45.01 -20.05
C ARG A 191 -18.08 -45.07 -20.95
N LEU A 192 -18.28 -46.21 -21.62
CA LEU A 192 -19.64 -46.62 -21.99
C LEU A 192 -20.38 -47.08 -20.72
N PRO A 193 -21.66 -46.73 -20.52
CA PRO A 193 -22.43 -47.19 -19.37
C PRO A 193 -22.98 -48.61 -19.59
N ALA A 194 -22.91 -49.44 -18.54
CA ALA A 194 -23.52 -50.76 -18.50
C ALA A 194 -25.04 -50.64 -18.32
N ALA A 195 -25.80 -51.38 -19.14
CA ALA A 195 -27.26 -51.47 -19.06
C ALA A 195 -27.70 -52.13 -17.75
N GLY A 196 -28.49 -51.39 -16.95
CA GLY A 196 -29.15 -51.87 -15.74
C GLY A 196 -30.65 -51.62 -15.85
N THR A 197 -31.42 -52.70 -15.85
CA THR A 197 -32.88 -52.76 -15.87
C THR A 197 -33.47 -52.34 -14.52
N THR A 198 -34.22 -51.23 -14.46
CA THR A 198 -35.27 -51.01 -13.45
C THR A 198 -36.24 -49.88 -13.83
N GLU A 199 -37.51 -50.17 -13.58
CA GLU A 199 -38.80 -49.49 -13.81
C GLU A 199 -38.87 -47.96 -14.06
N ILE A 200 -39.66 -47.62 -15.08
CA ILE A 200 -39.98 -46.26 -15.54
C ILE A 200 -41.22 -45.75 -14.78
N LYS A 201 -41.08 -44.64 -14.03
CA LYS A 201 -42.21 -43.90 -13.47
C LYS A 201 -42.02 -42.38 -13.60
N GLY A 202 -42.63 -41.82 -14.65
CA GLY A 202 -43.14 -40.45 -14.79
C GLY A 202 -42.24 -39.26 -14.48
N LYS A 203 -41.83 -38.51 -15.52
CA LYS A 203 -41.57 -37.06 -15.43
C LYS A 203 -41.65 -36.35 -16.79
N GLN A 204 -41.99 -35.07 -16.72
CA GLN A 204 -42.47 -34.13 -17.74
C GLN A 204 -41.51 -33.85 -18.91
N PRO A 205 -42.01 -33.35 -20.06
CA PRO A 205 -41.21 -32.99 -21.23
C PRO A 205 -40.32 -31.77 -20.96
N VAL A 206 -39.04 -31.90 -21.32
CA VAL A 206 -38.03 -30.84 -21.39
C VAL A 206 -37.99 -30.41 -22.85
N ASN A 207 -38.75 -29.38 -23.22
CA ASN A 207 -38.78 -28.85 -24.59
C ASN A 207 -39.05 -27.33 -24.60
N SER A 208 -38.57 -26.60 -23.60
CA SER A 208 -38.81 -25.15 -23.48
C SER A 208 -37.59 -24.28 -23.73
N GLU A 209 -36.39 -24.84 -23.90
CA GLU A 209 -35.18 -24.05 -24.15
C GLU A 209 -34.83 -23.97 -25.64
N GLU A 210 -35.17 -24.99 -26.45
CA GLU A 210 -34.92 -24.98 -27.91
C GLU A 210 -35.92 -24.10 -28.69
N ASP A 211 -37.17 -23.98 -28.21
CA ASP A 211 -38.19 -23.12 -28.85
C ASP A 211 -37.86 -21.62 -28.68
N ASP A 212 -37.24 -21.23 -27.56
CA ASP A 212 -36.88 -19.83 -27.27
C ASP A 212 -35.71 -19.35 -28.17
N GLU A 213 -34.73 -20.21 -28.45
CA GLU A 213 -33.60 -19.88 -29.33
C GLU A 213 -34.03 -19.74 -30.81
N GLU A 214 -35.00 -20.55 -31.27
CA GLU A 214 -35.47 -20.51 -32.66
C GLU A 214 -36.33 -19.25 -32.95
N GLU A 215 -37.08 -18.76 -31.97
CA GLU A 215 -37.83 -17.51 -32.09
C GLU A 215 -36.91 -16.26 -32.16
N GLU A 216 -35.82 -16.24 -31.38
CA GLU A 216 -34.83 -15.15 -31.43
C GLU A 216 -34.12 -15.11 -32.80
N LEU A 217 -33.75 -16.27 -33.34
CA LEU A 217 -33.13 -16.38 -34.68
C LEU A 217 -34.04 -15.86 -35.79
N ARG A 218 -35.35 -16.13 -35.73
CA ARG A 218 -36.31 -15.60 -36.72
C ARG A 218 -36.45 -14.09 -36.66
N LYS A 219 -36.47 -13.49 -35.47
CA LYS A 219 -36.54 -12.02 -35.32
C LYS A 219 -35.32 -11.35 -35.95
N LEU A 220 -34.14 -11.90 -35.71
CA LEU A 220 -32.88 -11.34 -36.21
C LEU A 220 -32.78 -11.43 -37.75
N GLN A 221 -33.30 -12.51 -38.35
CA GLN A 221 -33.39 -12.64 -39.81
C GLN A 221 -34.39 -11.67 -40.45
N ALA A 222 -35.50 -11.37 -39.78
CA ALA A 222 -36.50 -10.42 -40.28
C ALA A 222 -36.00 -8.96 -40.23
N GLU A 223 -35.15 -8.61 -39.27
CA GLU A 223 -34.56 -7.28 -39.15
C GLU A 223 -33.49 -7.01 -40.22
N MET A 224 -32.77 -8.04 -40.68
CA MET A 224 -31.78 -7.92 -41.77
C MET A 224 -32.41 -7.88 -43.18
N ALA A 225 -33.71 -8.16 -43.31
CA ALA A 225 -34.41 -8.25 -44.60
C ALA A 225 -35.28 -7.01 -44.91
N MET A 226 -35.20 -5.94 -44.11
CA MET A 226 -35.78 -4.61 -44.41
C MET A 226 -34.70 -3.58 -44.77
#